data_AF-A0A127SG14-F1
#
_entry.id   AF-A0A127SG14-F1
#
_cell.length_a   1.000
_cell.length_b   1.000
_cell.length_c   1.000
_cell.angle_alpha   90.00
_cell.angle_beta   90.00
_cell.angle_gamma   90.00
#
_symmetry.space_group_name_H-M   'P 1'
#
loop_
_entity.id
_entity.type
_entity.pdbx_description
1 polymer ?
#
loop_
_entity_poly.entity_id
_entity_poly.type
_entity_poly.pdbx_seq_one_letter_code
_entity_poly.pdbx_strand_id
1 'polypeptide(L)'
;TVDKARALYAELYKQPFHKKNLSISTKKVYKSSDTEKYVYELKDNRYIETVFIKRRDGGTVCVSTQVGCSVGCIFCESGRNGFVRNLTPSEIVQQVILIRQKVNRIVFMGMGEPLFNYDNLIAAIHILRDRNGLNFPTDGITVSTVGPVNQLKKLREEHLKIQLTISLHAATQAARNCIIPHMHMYAIEDVVKQALSYSQRHNRKVVFAYLLLPGINDRSSDIR
;
A
#
# COMPACT_ATOMS: atom_id res chain seq x y z
N THR A 1 5.47 23.07 -35.74
CA THR A 1 6.36 23.27 -34.57
C THR A 1 5.91 22.37 -33.44
N VAL A 2 6.84 21.96 -32.57
CA VAL A 2 6.58 21.08 -31.41
C VAL A 2 5.43 21.62 -30.54
N ASP A 3 5.30 22.95 -30.43
CA ASP A 3 4.23 23.59 -29.65
C ASP A 3 2.84 23.40 -30.27
N LYS A 4 2.72 23.40 -31.61
CA LYS A 4 1.45 23.09 -32.29
C LYS A 4 1.05 21.63 -32.08
N ALA A 5 2.02 20.70 -32.07
CA ALA A 5 1.76 19.29 -31.80
C ALA A 5 1.35 19.06 -30.33
N ARG A 6 1.97 19.74 -29.37
CA ARG A 6 1.57 19.72 -27.95
C ARG A 6 0.18 20.32 -27.72
N ALA A 7 -0.13 21.44 -28.37
CA ALA A 7 -1.44 22.07 -28.28
C ALA A 7 -2.53 21.14 -28.85
N LEU A 8 -2.30 20.56 -30.02
CA LEU A 8 -3.21 19.59 -30.64
C LEU A 8 -3.38 18.34 -29.78
N TYR A 9 -2.30 17.81 -29.18
CA TYR A 9 -2.38 16.69 -28.24
C TYR A 9 -3.21 17.07 -26.99
N ALA A 10 -2.98 18.24 -26.41
CA ALA A 10 -3.75 18.71 -25.26
C ALA A 10 -5.24 18.91 -25.59
N GLU A 11 -5.56 19.30 -26.82
CA GLU A 11 -6.94 19.46 -27.30
C GLU A 11 -7.62 18.10 -27.55
N LEU A 12 -6.98 17.20 -28.30
CA LEU A 12 -7.51 15.88 -28.65
C LEU A 12 -7.67 14.96 -27.43
N TYR A 13 -6.78 15.09 -26.45
CA TYR A 13 -6.74 14.23 -25.26
C TYR A 13 -7.22 14.94 -23.97
N LYS A 14 -7.77 16.16 -24.07
CA LYS A 14 -8.62 16.77 -23.03
C LYS A 14 -9.96 16.03 -22.97
N GLN A 15 -9.93 14.76 -22.57
CA GLN A 15 -11.17 14.07 -22.25
C GLN A 15 -11.65 14.58 -20.88
N PRO A 16 -12.85 15.15 -20.79
CA PRO A 16 -13.41 15.53 -19.51
C PRO A 16 -13.58 14.29 -18.63
N PHE A 17 -13.47 14.48 -17.32
CA PHE A 17 -13.77 13.42 -16.37
C PHE A 17 -15.19 12.89 -16.60
N HIS A 18 -15.31 11.59 -16.91
CA HIS A 18 -16.60 10.94 -17.05
C HIS A 18 -16.89 10.05 -15.85
N LYS A 19 -18.07 10.19 -15.23
CA LYS A 19 -18.51 9.33 -14.10
C LYS A 19 -18.39 7.83 -14.42
N LYS A 20 -18.56 7.43 -15.68
CA LYS A 20 -18.41 6.04 -16.15
C LYS A 20 -17.01 5.44 -15.90
N ASN A 21 -15.98 6.30 -15.77
CA ASN A 21 -14.59 5.89 -15.53
C ASN A 21 -14.31 5.66 -14.03
N LEU A 22 -15.27 5.95 -13.14
CA LEU A 22 -15.14 5.59 -11.74
C LEU A 22 -15.24 4.07 -11.59
N SER A 23 -14.26 3.51 -10.88
CA SER A 23 -14.23 2.09 -10.46
C SER A 23 -14.71 1.93 -9.03
N ILE A 24 -14.71 3.01 -8.24
CA ILE A 24 -15.19 3.06 -6.87
C ILE A 24 -16.08 4.28 -6.65
N SER A 25 -16.96 4.22 -5.65
CA SER A 25 -17.81 5.34 -5.25
C SER A 25 -17.77 5.56 -3.73
N THR A 26 -17.81 6.82 -3.28
CA THR A 26 -17.78 7.13 -1.84
C THR A 26 -19.12 6.80 -1.20
N LYS A 27 -19.16 5.78 -0.34
CA LYS A 27 -20.38 5.38 0.37
C LYS A 27 -20.57 6.17 1.66
N LYS A 28 -19.49 6.32 2.43
CA LYS A 28 -19.51 7.01 3.72
C LYS A 28 -18.15 7.61 4.04
N VAL A 29 -18.16 8.73 4.76
CA VAL A 29 -16.95 9.36 5.29
C VAL A 29 -17.15 9.61 6.77
N TYR A 30 -16.25 9.08 7.59
CA TYR A 30 -16.17 9.36 9.01
C TYR A 30 -15.04 10.35 9.26
N LYS A 31 -15.28 11.39 10.05
CA LYS A 31 -14.30 12.45 10.31
C LYS A 31 -14.02 12.58 11.81
N SER A 32 -12.76 12.75 12.15
CA SER A 32 -12.27 13.22 13.45
C SER A 32 -11.49 14.53 13.26
N SER A 33 -10.82 15.02 14.31
CA SER A 33 -10.04 16.26 14.27
C SER A 33 -8.97 16.30 13.18
N ASP A 34 -8.27 15.19 12.97
CA ASP A 34 -7.12 15.10 12.05
C ASP A 34 -7.21 13.92 11.07
N THR A 35 -8.25 13.09 11.18
CA THR A 35 -8.35 11.84 10.44
C THR A 35 -9.71 11.72 9.77
N GLU A 36 -9.71 11.31 8.51
CA GLU A 36 -10.93 11.01 7.75
C GLU A 36 -10.85 9.57 7.23
N LYS A 37 -11.85 8.75 7.56
CA LYS A 37 -11.98 7.38 7.07
C LYS A 37 -13.06 7.32 5.99
N TYR A 38 -12.65 6.95 4.79
CA TYR A 38 -13.48 6.80 3.60
C TYR A 38 -13.86 5.32 3.45
N VAL A 39 -15.15 5.06 3.27
CA VAL A 39 -15.67 3.75 2.86
C VAL A 39 -16.05 3.86 1.40
N TYR A 40 -15.35 3.11 0.55
CA TYR A 40 -15.62 3.06 -0.89
C TYR A 40 -16.38 1.79 -1.24
N GLU A 41 -17.41 1.93 -2.07
CA GLU A 41 -18.17 0.85 -2.68
C GLU A 41 -17.58 0.56 -4.08
N LEU A 42 -17.21 -0.69 -4.31
CA LEU A 42 -16.69 -1.21 -5.57
C LEU A 42 -17.84 -1.64 -6.49
N LYS A 43 -17.57 -1.79 -7.79
CA LYS A 43 -18.60 -2.18 -8.80
C LYS A 43 -19.28 -3.53 -8.53
N ASP A 44 -18.65 -4.38 -7.75
CA ASP A 44 -19.12 -5.71 -7.36
C ASP A 44 -19.75 -5.74 -5.95
N ASN A 45 -20.25 -4.59 -5.48
CA ASN A 45 -20.95 -4.41 -4.20
C ASN A 45 -20.11 -4.80 -2.97
N ARG A 46 -18.78 -4.74 -3.10
CA ARG A 46 -17.83 -4.92 -2.01
C ARG A 46 -17.37 -3.56 -1.48
N TYR A 47 -16.86 -3.55 -0.26
CA TYR A 47 -16.37 -2.33 0.38
C TYR A 47 -14.89 -2.41 0.70
N ILE A 48 -14.21 -1.28 0.55
CA ILE A 48 -12.85 -1.08 1.04
C ILE A 48 -12.77 0.22 1.84
N GLU A 49 -11.73 0.30 2.66
CA GLU A 49 -11.48 1.46 3.50
C GLU A 49 -10.20 2.17 3.07
N THR A 50 -10.23 3.50 3.16
CA THR A 50 -9.07 4.37 2.94
C THR A 50 -9.05 5.41 4.04
N VAL A 51 -7.88 5.66 4.62
CA VAL A 51 -7.75 6.64 5.69
C VAL A 51 -6.89 7.80 5.23
N PHE A 52 -7.39 9.02 5.36
CA PHE A 52 -6.62 10.25 5.21
C PHE A 52 -6.26 10.78 6.59
N ILE A 53 -4.98 11.03 6.82
CA ILE A 53 -4.47 11.62 8.07
C ILE A 53 -3.84 12.97 7.72
N LYS A 54 -4.43 14.04 8.25
CA LYS A 54 -3.96 15.42 8.09
C LYS A 54 -2.60 15.59 8.76
N ARG A 55 -1.69 16.26 8.06
CA ARG A 55 -0.36 16.66 8.53
C ARG A 55 -0.19 18.17 8.32
N ARG A 56 0.90 18.75 8.82
CA ARG A 56 1.17 20.19 8.68
C ARG A 56 1.33 20.62 7.21
N ASP A 57 1.89 19.77 6.36
CA ASP A 57 2.28 20.07 4.99
C ASP A 57 1.32 19.55 3.91
N GLY A 58 0.30 18.77 4.30
CA GLY A 58 -0.60 18.02 3.43
C GLY A 58 -1.22 16.85 4.21
N GLY A 59 -1.34 15.68 3.60
CA GLY A 59 -1.83 14.49 4.29
C GLY A 59 -1.17 13.19 3.86
N THR A 60 -1.37 12.17 4.69
CA THR A 60 -1.00 10.77 4.42
C THR A 60 -2.25 9.98 4.09
N VAL A 61 -2.26 9.27 2.96
CA VAL A 61 -3.36 8.38 2.58
C VAL A 61 -2.92 6.93 2.79
N CYS A 62 -3.69 6.21 3.59
CA CYS A 62 -3.59 4.78 3.78
C CYS A 62 -4.49 4.07 2.76
N VAL A 63 -3.87 3.40 1.78
CA VAL A 63 -4.53 2.81 0.61
C VAL A 63 -4.63 1.29 0.77
N SER A 64 -5.81 0.76 0.47
CA SER A 64 -6.08 -0.68 0.38
C SER A 64 -5.63 -1.24 -0.97
N THR A 65 -5.19 -2.49 -0.98
CA THR A 65 -4.75 -3.21 -2.19
C THR A 65 -5.59 -4.45 -2.49
N GLN A 66 -6.38 -4.93 -1.54
CA GLN A 66 -7.25 -6.10 -1.68
C GLN A 66 -8.59 -5.85 -0.97
N VAL A 67 -9.59 -6.66 -1.31
CA VAL A 67 -10.78 -6.84 -0.48
C VAL A 67 -10.50 -8.01 0.46
N GLY A 68 -10.37 -7.69 1.75
CA GLY A 68 -9.88 -8.65 2.75
C GLY A 68 -8.37 -8.91 2.63
N CYS A 69 -7.85 -9.92 3.33
CA CYS A 69 -6.44 -10.28 3.32
C CYS A 69 -6.23 -11.77 3.62
N SER A 70 -5.38 -12.46 2.85
CA SER A 70 -5.13 -13.90 3.01
C SER A 70 -4.12 -14.22 4.12
N VAL A 71 -3.40 -13.24 4.63
CA VAL A 71 -2.28 -13.43 5.56
C VAL A 71 -2.73 -13.88 6.96
N GLY A 72 -3.94 -13.50 7.38
CA GLY A 72 -4.50 -13.95 8.66
C GLY A 72 -3.75 -13.45 9.90
N CYS A 73 -3.11 -12.27 9.87
CA CYS A 73 -2.44 -11.70 11.05
C CYS A 73 -3.42 -11.59 12.22
N ILE A 74 -3.04 -12.08 13.40
CA ILE A 74 -3.96 -12.22 14.56
C ILE A 74 -4.51 -10.88 15.09
N PHE A 75 -3.76 -9.80 14.84
CA PHE A 75 -4.09 -8.43 15.23
C PHE A 75 -4.85 -7.66 14.14
N CYS A 76 -5.04 -8.23 12.95
CA CYS A 76 -5.58 -7.53 11.80
C CYS A 76 -7.02 -7.97 11.48
N GLU A 77 -7.96 -7.05 11.56
CA GLU A 77 -9.37 -7.33 11.25
C GLU A 77 -9.57 -7.72 9.77
N SER A 78 -8.79 -7.15 8.85
CA SER A 78 -8.83 -7.56 7.43
C SER A 78 -8.36 -9.00 7.22
N GLY A 79 -7.45 -9.51 8.07
CA GLY A 79 -7.01 -10.89 8.05
C GLY A 79 -8.07 -11.87 8.56
N ARG A 80 -8.90 -11.44 9.52
CA ARG A 80 -10.01 -12.25 10.06
C ARG A 80 -11.15 -12.45 9.06
N ASN A 81 -11.43 -11.44 8.24
CA ASN A 81 -12.47 -11.49 7.21
C ASN A 81 -12.07 -12.32 5.97
N GLY A 82 -10.87 -12.89 5.95
CA GLY A 82 -10.35 -13.70 4.84
C GLY A 82 -10.03 -12.87 3.60
N PHE A 83 -9.61 -13.54 2.52
CA PHE A 83 -9.34 -12.94 1.23
C PHE A 83 -10.52 -13.11 0.29
N VAL A 84 -10.89 -12.04 -0.43
CA VAL A 84 -11.96 -12.09 -1.43
C VAL A 84 -11.40 -11.91 -2.83
N ARG A 85 -10.72 -10.78 -3.10
CA ARG A 85 -10.04 -10.54 -4.38
C ARG A 85 -9.02 -9.41 -4.29
N ASN A 86 -8.18 -9.35 -5.31
CA ASN A 86 -7.30 -8.22 -5.57
C ASN A 86 -8.07 -7.01 -6.10
N LEU A 87 -7.58 -5.80 -5.78
CA LEU A 87 -8.03 -4.56 -6.42
C LEU A 87 -7.31 -4.34 -7.74
N THR A 88 -8.03 -3.76 -8.70
CA THR A 88 -7.46 -3.31 -9.97
C THR A 88 -6.65 -2.01 -9.80
N PRO A 89 -5.78 -1.65 -10.77
CA PRO A 89 -5.02 -0.40 -10.66
C PRO A 89 -5.91 0.82 -10.53
N SER A 90 -7.04 0.85 -11.23
CA SER A 90 -7.99 1.97 -11.14
C SER A 90 -8.64 2.07 -9.75
N GLU A 91 -8.97 0.93 -9.11
CA GLU A 91 -9.53 0.92 -7.76
C GLU A 91 -8.51 1.39 -6.72
N ILE A 92 -7.23 1.06 -6.90
CA ILE A 92 -6.13 1.53 -6.03
C ILE A 92 -5.91 3.04 -6.21
N VAL A 93 -5.79 3.51 -7.45
CA VAL A 93 -5.51 4.92 -7.76
C VAL A 93 -6.66 5.84 -7.34
N GLN A 94 -7.91 5.41 -7.54
CA GLN A 94 -9.07 6.25 -7.22
C GLN A 94 -9.25 6.49 -5.72
N GLN A 95 -8.74 5.61 -4.85
CA GLN A 95 -8.71 5.88 -3.39
C GLN A 95 -7.96 7.17 -3.04
N VAL A 96 -6.92 7.52 -3.82
CA VAL A 96 -6.13 8.74 -3.63
C VAL A 96 -6.80 9.95 -4.29
N ILE A 97 -7.25 9.80 -5.54
CA ILE A 97 -7.80 10.92 -6.33
C ILE A 97 -9.13 11.44 -5.75
N LEU A 98 -9.95 10.56 -5.16
CA LEU A 98 -11.27 10.93 -4.65
C LEU A 98 -11.25 11.67 -3.31
N ILE A 99 -10.12 11.72 -2.59
CA ILE A 99 -10.00 12.42 -1.31
C ILE A 99 -10.05 13.96 -1.47
N ARG A 100 -9.79 14.49 -2.67
CA ARG A 100 -9.86 15.93 -3.05
C ARG A 100 -9.14 16.88 -2.07
N GLN A 101 -8.14 16.38 -1.35
CA GLN A 101 -7.26 17.14 -0.46
C GLN A 101 -5.80 16.98 -0.89
N LYS A 102 -4.91 17.82 -0.39
CA LYS A 102 -3.48 17.74 -0.69
C LYS A 102 -2.86 16.48 -0.06
N VAL A 103 -2.52 15.50 -0.89
CA VAL A 103 -1.83 14.27 -0.48
C VAL A 103 -0.34 14.43 -0.73
N ASN A 104 0.47 14.19 0.30
CA ASN A 104 1.94 14.21 0.19
C ASN A 104 2.56 12.83 0.41
N ARG A 105 1.84 11.93 1.07
CA ARG A 105 2.31 10.58 1.39
C ARG A 105 1.22 9.56 1.07
N ILE A 106 1.58 8.48 0.39
CA ILE A 106 0.74 7.33 0.12
C ILE A 106 1.40 6.14 0.78
N VAL A 107 0.67 5.47 1.68
CA VAL A 107 1.12 4.27 2.36
C VAL A 107 0.17 3.12 2.01
N PHE A 108 0.71 2.01 1.51
CA PHE A 108 -0.07 0.80 1.27
C PHE A 108 -0.13 -0.02 2.57
N MET A 109 -0.95 0.46 3.51
CA MET A 109 -1.17 -0.12 4.84
C MET A 109 -2.67 -0.29 5.14
N GLY A 110 -3.52 -0.22 4.11
CA GLY A 110 -4.95 -0.43 4.24
C GLY A 110 -5.30 -1.91 4.29
N MET A 111 -6.40 -2.29 3.66
CA MET A 111 -6.81 -3.68 3.54
C MET A 111 -5.95 -4.42 2.51
N GLY A 112 -5.44 -5.59 2.89
CA GLY A 112 -4.68 -6.49 2.02
C GLY A 112 -3.18 -6.53 2.26
N GLU A 113 -2.53 -7.55 1.69
CA GLU A 113 -1.08 -7.64 1.57
C GLU A 113 -0.67 -7.11 0.18
N PRO A 114 -0.04 -5.92 0.09
CA PRO A 114 0.28 -5.28 -1.19
C PRO A 114 1.04 -6.17 -2.15
N LEU A 115 2.01 -6.95 -1.65
CA LEU A 115 2.83 -7.79 -2.53
C LEU A 115 2.09 -9.03 -3.06
N PHE A 116 0.99 -9.46 -2.43
CA PHE A 116 0.10 -10.48 -3.01
C PHE A 116 -0.80 -9.92 -4.12
N ASN A 117 -0.84 -8.60 -4.30
CA ASN A 117 -1.43 -7.93 -5.46
C ASN A 117 -0.36 -7.20 -6.31
N TYR A 118 0.80 -7.84 -6.51
CA TYR A 118 1.99 -7.22 -7.08
C TYR A 118 1.74 -6.46 -8.38
N ASP A 119 1.21 -7.11 -9.42
CA ASP A 119 1.15 -6.49 -10.75
C ASP A 119 0.20 -5.28 -10.78
N ASN A 120 -0.95 -5.36 -10.07
CA ASN A 120 -1.87 -4.22 -9.98
C ASN A 120 -1.31 -3.09 -9.10
N LEU A 121 -0.58 -3.44 -8.03
CA LEU A 121 0.11 -2.46 -7.17
C LEU A 121 1.15 -1.67 -7.97
N ILE A 122 2.03 -2.37 -8.69
CA ILE A 122 3.09 -1.73 -9.49
C ILE A 122 2.47 -0.85 -10.58
N ALA A 123 1.47 -1.35 -11.30
CA ALA A 123 0.74 -0.54 -12.29
C ALA A 123 0.10 0.72 -11.66
N ALA A 124 -0.52 0.61 -10.49
CA ALA A 124 -1.08 1.75 -9.77
C ALA A 124 0.00 2.77 -9.38
N ILE A 125 1.15 2.32 -8.88
CA ILE A 125 2.27 3.21 -8.54
C ILE A 125 2.79 3.93 -9.78
N HIS A 126 2.94 3.25 -10.92
CA HIS A 126 3.34 3.92 -12.16
C HIS A 126 2.33 5.00 -12.59
N ILE A 127 1.03 4.73 -12.50
CA ILE A 127 -0.03 5.71 -12.80
C ILE A 127 0.06 6.92 -11.85
N LEU A 128 0.21 6.69 -10.54
CA LEU A 128 0.33 7.77 -9.55
C LEU A 128 1.56 8.66 -9.81
N ARG A 129 2.63 8.07 -10.36
CA ARG A 129 3.89 8.75 -10.65
C ARG A 129 3.96 9.38 -12.03
N ASP A 130 2.99 9.10 -12.92
CA ASP A 130 3.05 9.58 -14.30
C ASP A 130 3.10 11.12 -14.34
N ARG A 131 4.01 11.66 -15.17
CA ARG A 131 4.25 13.11 -15.27
C ARG A 131 3.07 13.86 -15.87
N ASN A 132 2.21 13.18 -16.61
CA ASN A 132 0.96 13.72 -17.15
C ASN A 132 -0.23 13.47 -16.21
N GLY A 133 -0.02 12.73 -15.11
CA GLY A 133 -1.00 12.46 -14.06
C GLY A 133 -0.73 13.26 -12.80
N LEU A 134 -0.73 12.59 -11.64
CA LEU A 134 -0.46 13.23 -10.35
C LEU A 134 1.02 13.61 -10.16
N ASN A 135 1.93 13.07 -10.98
CA ASN A 135 3.37 13.28 -10.87
C ASN A 135 3.89 13.08 -9.43
N PHE A 136 3.37 12.06 -8.74
CA PHE A 136 3.62 11.87 -7.32
C PHE A 136 5.07 11.39 -7.08
N PRO A 137 5.82 11.98 -6.14
CA PRO A 137 7.22 11.61 -5.91
C PRO A 137 7.33 10.22 -5.28
N THR A 138 8.33 9.43 -5.69
CA THR A 138 8.57 8.09 -5.10
C THR A 138 8.86 8.16 -3.61
N ASP A 139 9.51 9.22 -3.15
CA ASP A 139 9.79 9.47 -1.73
C ASP A 139 8.53 9.55 -0.86
N GLY A 140 7.40 9.92 -1.46
CA GLY A 140 6.11 9.97 -0.79
C GLY A 140 5.37 8.64 -0.80
N ILE A 141 5.88 7.58 -1.45
CA ILE A 141 5.18 6.30 -1.59
C ILE A 141 5.87 5.25 -0.72
N THR A 142 5.11 4.62 0.18
CA THR A 142 5.59 3.52 1.04
C THR A 142 4.76 2.27 0.80
N VAL A 143 5.43 1.17 0.46
CA VAL A 143 4.82 -0.17 0.48
C VAL A 143 5.14 -0.84 1.80
N SER A 144 4.11 -1.23 2.55
CA SER A 144 4.25 -2.08 3.72
C SER A 144 3.91 -3.51 3.35
N THR A 145 4.67 -4.48 3.85
CA THR A 145 4.46 -5.88 3.52
C THR A 145 4.87 -6.78 4.67
N VAL A 146 4.17 -7.91 4.86
CA VAL A 146 4.58 -8.97 5.79
C VAL A 146 5.78 -9.78 5.28
N GLY A 147 6.18 -9.58 4.02
CA GLY A 147 7.41 -10.10 3.44
C GLY A 147 7.30 -11.46 2.74
N PRO A 148 6.44 -11.62 1.73
CA PRO A 148 6.52 -12.77 0.84
C PRO A 148 7.82 -12.72 0.02
N VAL A 149 8.72 -13.67 0.28
CA VAL A 149 10.13 -13.64 -0.17
C VAL A 149 10.26 -13.55 -1.70
N ASN A 150 9.40 -14.25 -2.45
CA ASN A 150 9.45 -14.25 -3.91
C ASN A 150 9.11 -12.89 -4.50
N GLN A 151 8.11 -12.21 -3.94
CA GLN A 151 7.69 -10.90 -4.37
C GLN A 151 8.65 -9.80 -3.91
N LEU A 152 9.32 -9.97 -2.76
CA LEU A 152 10.43 -9.09 -2.37
C LEU A 152 11.59 -9.17 -3.37
N LYS A 153 11.94 -10.36 -3.86
CA LYS A 153 12.92 -10.53 -4.94
C LYS A 153 12.48 -9.82 -6.22
N LYS A 154 11.20 -9.94 -6.59
CA LYS A 154 10.63 -9.24 -7.76
C LYS A 154 10.69 -7.71 -7.58
N LEU A 155 10.29 -7.22 -6.40
CA LEU A 155 10.31 -5.78 -6.05
C LEU A 155 11.72 -5.20 -6.04
N ARG A 156 12.72 -5.99 -5.62
CA ARG A 156 14.13 -5.58 -5.70
C ARG A 156 14.50 -5.24 -7.14
N GLU A 157 14.15 -6.08 -8.11
CA GLU A 157 14.53 -5.84 -9.50
C GLU A 157 13.77 -4.69 -10.16
N GLU A 158 12.58 -4.36 -9.66
CA GLU A 158 11.76 -3.25 -10.15
C GLU A 158 12.55 -1.93 -10.10
N HIS A 159 12.55 -1.17 -11.20
CA HIS A 159 13.22 0.13 -11.28
C HIS A 159 12.41 1.25 -10.63
N LEU A 160 11.92 0.98 -9.42
CA LEU A 160 10.98 1.78 -8.66
C LEU A 160 11.53 2.03 -7.25
N LYS A 161 12.17 3.19 -7.06
CA LYS A 161 12.82 3.58 -5.81
C LYS A 161 11.83 4.12 -4.75
N ILE A 162 10.93 3.27 -4.25
CA ILE A 162 9.93 3.59 -3.20
C ILE A 162 10.46 3.32 -1.78
N GLN A 163 9.77 3.85 -0.77
CA GLN A 163 10.00 3.47 0.62
C GLN A 163 9.43 2.07 0.90
N LEU A 164 10.15 1.27 1.69
CA LEU A 164 9.75 -0.09 2.03
C LEU A 164 9.67 -0.26 3.55
N THR A 165 8.53 -0.77 4.00
CA THR A 165 8.29 -1.16 5.40
C THR A 165 8.01 -2.66 5.47
N ILE A 166 8.71 -3.37 6.34
CA ILE A 166 8.48 -4.78 6.61
C ILE A 166 7.72 -4.91 7.93
N SER A 167 6.49 -5.41 7.87
CA SER A 167 5.68 -5.81 9.01
C SER A 167 6.23 -7.10 9.61
N LEU A 168 7.33 -6.99 10.36
CA LEU A 168 8.09 -8.13 10.91
C LEU A 168 7.44 -8.68 12.18
N HIS A 169 7.13 -7.79 13.12
CA HIS A 169 6.41 -8.04 14.36
C HIS A 169 6.94 -9.16 15.27
N ALA A 170 8.16 -9.66 15.07
CA ALA A 170 8.76 -10.67 15.94
C ALA A 170 10.27 -10.70 15.75
N ALA A 171 11.01 -11.17 16.75
CA ALA A 171 12.44 -11.42 16.68
C ALA A 171 12.78 -12.91 16.41
N THR A 172 11.81 -13.81 16.57
CA THR A 172 11.98 -15.25 16.36
C THR A 172 10.95 -15.80 15.39
N GLN A 173 11.28 -16.88 14.68
CA GLN A 173 10.33 -17.55 13.78
C GLN A 173 9.08 -18.04 14.52
N ALA A 174 9.23 -18.58 15.73
CA ALA A 174 8.12 -19.09 16.52
C ALA A 174 7.10 -17.99 16.86
N ALA A 175 7.57 -16.84 17.36
CA ALA A 175 6.71 -15.69 17.62
C ALA A 175 6.08 -15.16 16.31
N ARG A 176 6.86 -15.11 15.22
CA ARG A 176 6.35 -14.66 13.92
C ARG A 176 5.24 -15.57 13.38
N ASN A 177 5.38 -16.88 13.52
CA ASN A 177 4.36 -17.86 13.12
C ASN A 177 3.09 -17.73 13.96
N CYS A 178 3.19 -17.33 15.23
CA CYS A 178 2.02 -17.03 16.05
C CYS A 178 1.29 -15.78 15.53
N ILE A 179 2.05 -14.73 15.19
CA ILE A 179 1.50 -13.43 14.83
C ILE A 179 0.99 -13.36 13.38
N ILE A 180 1.70 -14.01 12.45
CA ILE A 180 1.48 -14.00 11.00
C ILE A 180 1.41 -15.45 10.48
N PRO A 181 0.36 -16.21 10.84
CA PRO A 181 0.34 -17.67 10.73
C PRO A 181 0.43 -18.19 9.29
N HIS A 182 -0.18 -17.52 8.32
CA HIS A 182 -0.17 -17.99 6.93
C HIS A 182 1.13 -17.66 6.17
N MET A 183 2.12 -17.08 6.85
CA MET A 183 3.44 -16.79 6.29
C MET A 183 4.56 -17.67 6.85
N HIS A 184 4.20 -18.76 7.55
CA HIS A 184 5.14 -19.68 8.21
C HIS A 184 6.15 -20.33 7.26
N MET A 185 5.81 -20.46 5.97
CA MET A 185 6.72 -20.98 4.94
C MET A 185 7.92 -20.06 4.66
N TYR A 186 7.85 -18.78 5.05
CA TYR A 186 8.92 -17.81 4.86
C TYR A 186 9.68 -17.62 6.17
N ALA A 187 10.95 -18.04 6.17
CA ALA A 187 11.86 -17.82 7.28
C ALA A 187 12.07 -16.32 7.50
N ILE A 188 12.07 -15.89 8.76
CA ILE A 188 12.22 -14.49 9.16
C ILE A 188 13.56 -13.92 8.65
N GLU A 189 14.62 -14.72 8.69
CA GLU A 189 15.96 -14.38 8.20
C GLU A 189 15.94 -14.12 6.68
N ASP A 190 15.19 -14.91 5.91
CA ASP A 190 15.04 -14.71 4.47
C ASP A 190 14.29 -13.42 4.17
N VAL A 191 13.23 -13.11 4.93
CA VAL A 191 12.48 -11.85 4.80
C VAL A 191 13.40 -10.66 5.06
N VAL A 192 14.14 -10.68 6.18
CA VAL A 192 15.10 -9.63 6.53
C VAL A 192 16.19 -9.51 5.46
N LYS A 193 16.76 -10.63 5.02
CA LYS A 193 17.79 -10.66 3.96
C LYS A 193 17.29 -10.03 2.66
N GLN A 194 16.08 -10.36 2.20
CA GLN A 194 15.53 -9.76 0.98
C GLN A 194 15.26 -8.27 1.15
N ALA A 195 14.77 -7.85 2.32
CA ALA A 195 14.52 -6.44 2.61
C ALA A 195 15.83 -5.63 2.61
N LEU A 196 16.89 -6.14 3.24
CA LEU A 196 18.22 -5.52 3.20
C LEU A 196 18.81 -5.51 1.78
N SER A 197 18.56 -6.55 0.99
CA SER A 197 18.98 -6.58 -0.41
C SER A 197 18.28 -5.49 -1.26
N TYR A 198 16.99 -5.25 -1.02
CA TYR A 198 16.26 -4.12 -1.60
C TYR A 198 16.89 -2.78 -1.17
N SER A 199 17.16 -2.62 0.13
CA SER A 199 17.79 -1.43 0.71
C SER A 199 19.11 -1.07 0.01
N GLN A 200 19.99 -2.07 -0.14
CA GLN A 200 21.29 -1.93 -0.80
C GLN A 200 21.17 -1.54 -2.27
N ARG A 201 20.32 -2.24 -3.03
CA ARG A 201 20.15 -1.98 -4.48
C ARG A 201 19.63 -0.57 -4.75
N HIS A 202 18.67 -0.12 -3.96
CA HIS A 202 17.97 1.15 -4.21
C HIS A 202 18.58 2.33 -3.45
N ASN A 203 19.58 2.08 -2.59
CA ASN A 203 20.11 3.04 -1.63
C ASN A 203 18.96 3.72 -0.86
N ARG A 204 18.16 2.91 -0.18
CA ARG A 204 16.98 3.30 0.60
C ARG A 204 17.00 2.64 1.97
N LYS A 205 16.60 3.38 2.99
CA LYS A 205 16.34 2.78 4.31
C LYS A 205 15.11 1.89 4.22
N VAL A 206 15.16 0.76 4.93
CA VAL A 206 14.00 -0.10 5.16
C VAL A 206 13.58 0.09 6.60
N VAL A 207 12.27 0.17 6.83
CA VAL A 207 11.68 0.25 8.17
C VAL A 207 11.18 -1.14 8.54
N PHE A 208 11.56 -1.65 9.71
CA PHE A 208 10.94 -2.84 10.28
C PHE A 208 9.88 -2.39 11.30
N ALA A 209 8.62 -2.71 11.03
CA ALA A 209 7.52 -2.45 11.94
C ALA A 209 7.43 -3.60 12.97
N TYR A 210 7.32 -3.22 14.23
CA TYR A 210 7.23 -4.14 15.37
C TYR A 210 6.04 -3.73 16.24
N LEU A 211 5.00 -4.55 16.28
CA LEU A 211 3.81 -4.31 17.08
C LEU A 211 4.00 -5.07 18.38
N LEU A 212 3.92 -4.40 19.53
CA LEU A 212 4.07 -5.05 20.82
C LEU A 212 2.76 -5.72 21.22
N LEU A 213 2.82 -7.04 21.40
CA LEU A 213 1.72 -7.90 21.81
C LEU A 213 2.08 -8.57 23.14
N PRO A 214 1.37 -8.21 24.23
CA PRO A 214 1.67 -8.70 25.56
C PRO A 214 1.78 -10.21 25.66
N GLY A 215 2.91 -10.70 26.18
CA GLY A 215 3.19 -12.12 26.39
C GLY A 215 3.62 -12.89 25.14
N ILE A 216 3.59 -12.26 23.96
CA ILE A 216 3.96 -12.91 22.68
C ILE A 216 5.35 -12.47 22.22
N ASN A 217 5.60 -11.17 22.15
CA ASN A 217 6.81 -10.60 21.54
C ASN A 217 7.33 -9.34 22.26
N ASP A 218 7.01 -9.18 23.54
CA ASP A 218 7.37 -8.03 24.37
C ASP A 218 8.34 -8.41 25.50
N ARG A 219 9.04 -9.55 25.39
CA ARG A 219 9.93 -10.06 26.43
C ARG A 219 11.32 -9.46 26.30
N SER A 220 12.10 -9.41 27.38
CA SER A 220 13.50 -8.94 27.32
C SER A 220 14.39 -9.80 26.41
N SER A 221 14.00 -11.02 26.08
CA SER A 221 14.66 -11.85 25.07
C SER A 221 14.41 -11.39 23.64
N ASP A 222 13.30 -10.69 23.37
CA ASP A 222 12.93 -10.22 22.02
C ASP A 222 13.68 -8.95 21.61
N ILE A 223 14.33 -8.27 22.58
CA ILE A 223 15.13 -7.05 22.36
C ILE A 223 16.59 -7.39 22.01
N ARG A 224 17.08 -8.54 22.47
CA ARG A 224 18.49 -8.96 22.36
C ARG A 224 18.75 -9.68 21.04
#